data_AF-A0A480PJA2-F1
#
_entry.id   AF-A0A480PJA2-F1
#
_cell.length_a   1.000
_cell.length_b   1.000
_cell.length_c   1.000
_cell.angle_alpha   90.00
_cell.angle_beta   90.00
_cell.angle_gamma   90.00
#
_symmetry.space_group_name_H-M   'P 1'
#
loop_
_entity.id
_entity.type
_entity.pdbx_description
1 polymer ?
#
loop_
_entity_poly.entity_id
_entity_poly.type
_entity_poly.pdbx_seq_one_letter_code
_entity_poly.pdbx_strand_id
1 'polypeptide(L)'
;GEILDGKTTIIEGRITETPQESPNPPNPTGQCPICRWNLKHKYNYEDVLLLSQFIRPHGGMLPRRITGLCQEEHLKIEECVKMAHRAGLLPNHRPKLPEGFVPKSKPRLNRYLTRWSPRSVKPIYNKGHRWNKVRMPVGSPLLKDNVSYSGRPLLLYH
;
A
#
# COMPACT_ATOMS: atom_id res chain seq x y z
N GLY A 1 15.85 13.27 19.44
CA GLY A 1 16.79 14.12 18.69
C GLY A 1 18.19 13.71 19.07
N GLU A 2 19.13 13.83 18.14
CA GLU A 2 20.55 13.68 18.45
C GLU A 2 21.16 15.08 18.52
N ILE A 3 21.85 15.38 19.63
CA ILE A 3 22.54 16.64 19.86
C ILE A 3 24.00 16.30 20.14
N LEU A 4 24.91 16.95 19.42
CA LEU A 4 26.34 16.82 19.64
C LEU A 4 26.81 17.98 20.51
N ASP A 5 27.29 17.68 21.72
CA ASP A 5 27.92 18.64 22.62
C ASP A 5 29.40 18.30 22.80
N GLY A 6 30.24 18.93 21.98
CA GLY A 6 31.67 18.64 21.89
C GLY A 6 31.95 17.20 21.42
N LYS A 7 32.49 16.35 22.32
CA LYS A 7 32.75 14.92 22.08
C LYS A 7 31.62 14.01 22.59
N THR A 8 30.56 14.57 23.17
CA THR A 8 29.48 13.82 23.81
C THR A 8 28.26 13.83 22.90
N THR A 9 27.69 12.66 22.63
CA THR A 9 26.46 12.52 21.85
C THR A 9 25.28 12.30 22.80
N ILE A 10 24.34 13.23 22.83
CA ILE A 10 23.11 13.15 23.63
C ILE A 10 21.97 12.68 22.74
N ILE A 11 21.31 11.58 23.13
CA ILE A 11 20.17 11.01 22.42
C ILE A 11 18.92 11.14 23.29
N GLU A 12 17.98 11.98 22.87
CA GLU A 12 16.71 12.20 23.57
C GLU A 12 15.52 11.59 22.82
N GLY A 13 14.60 10.95 23.55
CA GLY A 13 13.27 10.60 23.05
C GLY A 13 12.25 11.63 23.52
N ARG A 14 11.44 12.17 22.59
CA ARG A 14 10.30 13.04 22.91
C ARG A 14 9.02 12.37 22.47
N ILE A 15 8.03 12.31 23.36
CA ILE A 15 6.69 11.82 23.03
C ILE A 15 5.98 12.97 22.30
N THR A 16 5.60 12.73 21.04
CA THR A 16 4.76 13.64 20.28
C THR A 16 3.30 13.28 20.47
N GLU A 17 2.41 14.23 20.21
CA GLU A 17 0.97 13.98 20.18
C GLU A 17 0.65 12.82 19.23
N THR A 18 -0.21 11.92 19.70
CA THR A 18 -0.68 10.77 18.92
C THR A 18 -2.09 11.05 18.44
N PRO A 19 -2.39 10.82 17.15
CA PRO A 19 -3.76 10.95 16.65
C PRO A 19 -4.68 10.02 17.44
N GLN A 20 -5.77 10.57 17.97
CA GLN A 20 -6.83 9.77 18.58
C GLN A 20 -7.77 9.26 17.50
N GLU A 21 -8.28 8.04 17.66
CA GLU A 21 -9.31 7.50 16.78
C GLU A 21 -10.59 8.35 16.91
N SER A 22 -11.30 8.52 15.79
CA SER A 22 -12.57 9.25 15.81
C SER A 22 -13.57 8.56 16.74
N PRO A 23 -14.29 9.33 17.59
CA PRO A 23 -15.21 8.75 18.54
C PRO A 23 -16.40 8.09 17.83
N ASN A 24 -16.97 7.06 18.47
CA ASN A 24 -18.20 6.36 18.06
C ASN A 24 -18.10 5.62 16.70
N PRO A 25 -17.40 4.46 16.64
CA PRO A 25 -17.39 3.66 15.43
C PRO A 25 -18.78 3.09 15.10
N PRO A 26 -19.15 2.97 13.82
CA PRO A 26 -20.47 2.47 13.42
C PRO A 26 -20.69 0.99 13.78
N ASN A 27 -19.60 0.22 13.93
CA ASN A 27 -19.66 -1.15 14.44
C ASN A 27 -18.68 -1.35 15.61
N PRO A 28 -19.14 -1.21 16.87
CA PRO A 28 -18.26 -1.34 18.03
C PRO A 28 -17.75 -2.77 18.27
N THR A 29 -18.41 -3.80 17.70
CA THR A 29 -17.99 -5.20 17.84
C THR A 29 -16.88 -5.62 16.87
N GLY A 30 -16.52 -4.74 15.93
CA GLY A 30 -15.47 -4.98 14.95
C GLY A 30 -14.11 -5.23 15.60
N GLN A 31 -13.43 -6.30 15.19
CA GLN A 31 -12.14 -6.71 15.75
C GLN A 31 -10.95 -5.92 15.21
N CYS A 32 -11.12 -5.23 14.08
CA CYS A 32 -10.10 -4.38 13.48
C CYS A 32 -10.69 -3.07 12.97
N PRO A 33 -9.88 -2.01 12.73
CA PRO A 33 -10.37 -0.72 12.25
C PRO A 33 -11.24 -0.81 11.00
N ILE A 34 -10.85 -1.61 10.01
CA ILE A 34 -11.60 -1.80 8.77
C ILE A 34 -13.01 -2.38 9.01
N CYS A 35 -13.11 -3.38 9.90
CA CYS A 35 -14.39 -3.96 10.26
C CYS A 35 -15.24 -3.03 11.13
N ARG A 36 -14.62 -2.28 12.05
CA ARG A 36 -15.31 -1.31 12.92
C ARG A 36 -15.97 -0.18 12.14
N TRP A 37 -15.33 0.24 11.05
CA TRP A 37 -15.82 1.29 10.16
C TRP A 37 -16.64 0.76 8.96
N ASN A 38 -16.98 -0.54 8.95
CA ASN A 38 -17.75 -1.18 7.88
C ASN A 38 -17.16 -0.98 6.46
N LEU A 39 -15.83 -0.90 6.37
CA LEU A 39 -15.07 -0.67 5.14
C LEU A 39 -14.63 -1.96 4.44
N LYS A 40 -14.88 -3.14 5.04
CA LYS A 40 -14.53 -4.42 4.43
C LYS A 40 -15.16 -4.53 3.03
N HIS A 41 -14.36 -4.94 2.04
CA HIS A 41 -14.76 -5.07 0.62
C HIS A 41 -15.06 -3.76 -0.13
N LYS A 42 -14.82 -2.58 0.48
CA LYS A 42 -15.24 -1.28 -0.06
C LYS A 42 -14.10 -0.28 -0.33
N TYR A 43 -12.85 -0.74 -0.28
CA TYR A 43 -11.69 0.11 -0.56
C TYR A 43 -10.79 -0.50 -1.64
N ASN A 44 -9.96 0.35 -2.24
CA ASN A 44 -9.06 0.04 -3.34
C ASN A 44 -7.70 0.74 -3.17
N TYR A 45 -6.79 0.54 -4.14
CA TYR A 45 -5.46 1.16 -4.12
C TYR A 45 -5.46 2.69 -4.29
N GLU A 46 -6.58 3.26 -4.73
CA GLU A 46 -6.77 4.69 -4.94
C GLU A 46 -7.15 5.43 -3.66
N ASP A 47 -7.62 4.72 -2.63
CA ASP A 47 -8.11 5.30 -1.37
C ASP A 47 -6.95 5.70 -0.44
N VAL A 48 -6.11 6.62 -0.91
CA VAL A 48 -4.88 7.04 -0.24
C VAL A 48 -5.11 7.62 1.16
N LEU A 49 -6.28 8.19 1.44
CA LEU A 49 -6.65 8.69 2.76
C LEU A 49 -6.78 7.55 3.79
N LEU A 50 -7.22 6.38 3.37
CA LEU A 50 -7.26 5.18 4.21
C LEU A 50 -5.87 4.55 4.30
N LEU A 51 -5.19 4.40 3.15
CA LEU A 51 -3.89 3.73 3.08
C LEU A 51 -2.80 4.48 3.87
N SER A 52 -2.82 5.82 3.86
CA SER A 52 -1.83 6.67 4.54
C SER A 52 -1.79 6.43 6.05
N GLN A 53 -2.91 6.03 6.66
CA GLN A 53 -3.02 5.75 8.10
C GLN A 53 -2.23 4.51 8.52
N PHE A 54 -1.96 3.59 7.59
CA PHE A 54 -1.30 2.31 7.87
C PHE A 54 0.15 2.24 7.40
N ILE A 55 0.71 3.34 6.89
CA ILE A 55 2.08 3.41 6.39
C ILE A 55 2.94 4.40 7.16
N ARG A 56 4.24 4.15 7.14
CA ARG A 56 5.27 5.04 7.68
C ARG A 56 5.44 6.27 6.77
N PRO A 57 6.05 7.36 7.27
CA PRO A 57 6.44 8.50 6.45
C PRO A 57 7.33 8.13 5.25
N HIS A 58 8.07 7.03 5.33
CA HIS A 58 8.93 6.56 4.23
C HIS A 58 8.27 5.51 3.31
N GLY A 59 6.95 5.32 3.41
CA GLY A 59 6.16 4.46 2.52
C GLY A 59 6.12 2.98 2.89
N GLY A 60 6.85 2.54 3.91
CA GLY A 60 6.80 1.18 4.43
C GLY A 60 5.54 0.92 5.26
N MET A 61 4.97 -0.28 5.15
CA MET A 61 3.79 -0.69 5.94
C MET A 61 4.08 -0.73 7.45
N LEU A 62 3.13 -0.31 8.28
CA LEU A 62 3.20 -0.45 9.74
C LEU A 62 2.97 -1.91 10.15
N PRO A 63 3.58 -2.41 11.24
CA PRO A 63 3.39 -3.79 11.68
C PRO A 63 1.93 -4.07 12.08
N ARG A 64 1.41 -5.26 11.73
CA ARG A 64 0.03 -5.67 12.04
C ARG A 64 -0.36 -5.47 13.51
N ARG A 65 0.54 -5.87 14.43
CA ARG A 65 0.36 -5.73 15.90
C ARG A 65 0.15 -4.29 16.37
N ILE A 66 0.64 -3.30 15.62
CA ILE A 66 0.46 -1.87 15.92
C ILE A 66 -0.83 -1.36 15.28
N THR A 67 -1.08 -1.74 14.02
CA THR A 67 -2.27 -1.30 13.28
C THR A 67 -3.59 -1.89 13.79
N GLY A 68 -3.54 -3.01 14.53
CA GLY A 68 -4.74 -3.74 14.96
C GLY A 68 -5.53 -4.39 13.83
N LEU A 69 -4.97 -4.48 12.62
CA LEU A 69 -5.62 -5.13 11.48
C LEU A 69 -5.67 -6.67 11.66
N CYS A 70 -6.74 -7.28 11.17
CA CYS A 70 -6.75 -8.73 10.98
C CYS A 70 -5.79 -9.12 9.84
N GLN A 71 -5.38 -10.38 9.80
CA GLN A 71 -4.39 -10.84 8.82
C GLN A 71 -4.85 -10.63 7.37
N GLU A 72 -6.13 -10.87 7.10
CA GLU A 72 -6.75 -10.68 5.78
C GLU A 72 -6.63 -9.22 5.30
N GLU A 73 -7.09 -8.26 6.11
CA GLU A 73 -7.08 -6.85 5.74
C GLU A 73 -5.66 -6.27 5.72
N HIS A 74 -4.76 -6.77 6.56
CA HIS A 74 -3.35 -6.39 6.51
C HIS A 74 -2.70 -6.72 5.17
N LEU A 75 -2.93 -7.93 4.63
CA LEU A 75 -2.41 -8.35 3.33
C LEU A 75 -3.02 -7.54 2.18
N LYS A 76 -4.33 -7.26 2.23
CA LYS A 76 -5.01 -6.42 1.23
C LYS A 76 -4.46 -4.99 1.22
N ILE A 77 -4.35 -4.36 2.39
CA ILE A 77 -3.80 -3.00 2.50
C ILE A 77 -2.34 -2.97 2.02
N GLU A 78 -1.52 -3.96 2.39
CA GLU A 78 -0.13 -4.02 1.94
C GLU A 78 -0.04 -4.07 0.39
N GLU A 79 -0.88 -4.86 -0.26
CA GLU A 79 -0.92 -4.96 -1.72
C GLU A 79 -1.46 -3.66 -2.37
N CYS A 80 -2.49 -3.05 -1.78
CA CYS A 80 -2.99 -1.73 -2.20
C CYS A 80 -1.89 -0.66 -2.10
N VAL A 81 -1.14 -0.61 -1.00
CA VAL A 81 -0.02 0.32 -0.80
C VAL A 81 1.06 0.11 -1.86
N LYS A 82 1.41 -1.15 -2.17
CA LYS A 82 2.37 -1.47 -3.25
C LYS A 82 1.87 -0.97 -4.61
N MET A 83 0.59 -1.15 -4.93
CA MET A 83 -0.01 -0.64 -6.16
C MET A 83 -0.04 0.91 -6.19
N ALA A 84 -0.41 1.56 -5.08
CA ALA A 84 -0.47 3.02 -4.95
C ALA A 84 0.91 3.68 -5.15
N HIS A 85 1.96 3.12 -4.55
CA HIS A 85 3.34 3.58 -4.77
C HIS A 85 3.76 3.48 -6.24
N ARG A 86 3.44 2.37 -6.90
CA ARG A 86 3.76 2.17 -8.32
C ARG A 86 2.96 3.08 -9.24
N ALA A 87 1.73 3.41 -8.85
CA ALA A 87 0.87 4.36 -9.55
C ALA A 87 1.22 5.83 -9.28
N GLY A 88 2.10 6.10 -8.30
CA GLY A 88 2.54 7.46 -7.97
C GLY A 88 1.57 8.24 -7.08
N LEU A 89 0.63 7.56 -6.41
CA LEU A 89 -0.41 8.21 -5.59
C LEU A 89 0.10 8.64 -4.19
N LEU A 90 1.30 8.20 -3.79
CA LEU A 90 1.91 8.51 -2.49
C LEU A 90 3.22 9.30 -2.63
N PRO A 91 3.20 10.52 -3.22
CA PRO A 91 4.42 11.25 -3.55
C PRO A 91 5.22 11.69 -2.32
N ASN A 92 4.57 11.92 -1.18
CA ASN A 92 5.20 12.36 0.08
C ASN A 92 5.77 11.19 0.89
N HIS A 93 5.46 9.94 0.54
CA HIS A 93 5.88 8.76 1.26
C HIS A 93 7.03 8.03 0.54
N ARG A 94 8.12 8.74 0.27
CA ARG A 94 9.27 8.20 -0.45
C ARG A 94 10.34 7.66 0.50
N PRO A 95 11.16 6.69 0.04
CA PRO A 95 12.31 6.23 0.82
C PRO A 95 13.27 7.40 1.06
N LYS A 96 13.86 7.43 2.26
CA LYS A 96 14.93 8.37 2.58
C LYS A 96 16.14 8.06 1.72
N LEU A 97 16.59 9.04 0.94
CA LEU A 97 17.81 8.92 0.15
C LEU A 97 19.02 9.24 1.04
N PRO A 98 20.16 8.55 0.84
CA PRO A 98 21.39 8.92 1.51
C PRO A 98 21.85 10.31 1.06
N GLU A 99 22.61 10.97 1.92
CA GLU A 99 23.13 12.30 1.66
C GLU A 99 24.00 12.31 0.39
N GLY A 100 23.85 13.35 -0.44
CA GLY A 100 24.55 13.46 -1.73
C GLY A 100 24.02 12.58 -2.87
N PHE A 101 23.02 11.72 -2.64
CA PHE A 101 22.48 10.86 -3.69
C PHE A 101 21.42 11.57 -4.54
N VAL A 102 21.74 11.80 -5.82
CA VAL A 102 20.80 12.34 -6.81
C VAL A 102 20.28 11.22 -7.72
N PRO A 103 18.96 10.93 -7.72
CA PRO A 103 18.40 9.91 -8.60
C PRO A 103 18.59 10.24 -10.08
N LYS A 104 19.03 9.25 -10.86
CA LYS A 104 19.09 9.37 -12.33
C LYS A 104 17.70 9.59 -12.92
N SER A 105 17.63 10.42 -13.97
CA SER A 105 16.43 10.56 -14.79
C SER A 105 16.05 9.21 -15.41
N LYS A 106 14.79 8.81 -15.28
CA LYS A 106 14.24 7.57 -15.83
C LYS A 106 13.02 7.91 -16.68
N PRO A 107 12.71 7.11 -17.72
CA PRO A 107 11.47 7.27 -18.48
C PRO A 107 10.25 7.27 -17.56
N ARG A 108 9.39 8.28 -17.71
CA ARG A 108 8.13 8.37 -16.96
C ARG A 108 7.09 7.52 -17.67
N LEU A 109 6.81 6.35 -17.10
CA LEU A 109 5.83 5.39 -17.62
C LEU A 109 4.67 5.29 -16.62
N ASN A 110 3.55 5.93 -16.96
CA ASN A 110 2.32 5.89 -16.19
C ASN A 110 1.81 4.44 -16.11
N ARG A 111 1.36 4.03 -14.93
CA ARG A 111 0.91 2.67 -14.65
C ARG A 111 -0.10 2.68 -13.52
N TYR A 112 -0.97 1.70 -13.49
CA TYR A 112 -1.97 1.49 -12.43
C TYR A 112 -2.28 0.00 -12.32
N LEU A 113 -2.91 -0.43 -11.23
CA LEU A 113 -3.26 -1.84 -10.96
C LEU A 113 -2.06 -2.82 -11.13
N THR A 114 -0.84 -2.38 -10.84
CA THR A 114 0.38 -3.16 -11.07
C THR A 114 0.71 -4.06 -9.89
N ARG A 115 0.42 -5.36 -10.01
CA ARG A 115 0.72 -6.40 -8.99
C ARG A 115 2.21 -6.61 -8.77
N TRP A 116 2.97 -6.76 -9.86
CA TRP A 116 4.38 -7.14 -9.80
C TRP A 116 5.32 -5.93 -9.86
N SER A 117 6.53 -6.10 -9.31
CA SER A 117 7.60 -5.13 -9.49
C SER A 117 7.97 -5.04 -10.98
N PRO A 118 8.11 -3.83 -11.56
CA PRO A 118 8.40 -3.69 -12.99
C PRO A 118 9.69 -4.38 -13.43
N ARG A 119 10.65 -4.51 -12.51
CA ARG A 119 11.97 -5.13 -12.79
C ARG A 119 11.97 -6.65 -12.71
N SER A 120 10.96 -7.26 -12.06
CA SER A 120 10.88 -8.71 -11.92
C SER A 120 10.07 -9.36 -13.04
N VAL A 121 9.35 -8.58 -13.84
CA VAL A 121 8.50 -9.09 -14.92
C VAL A 121 9.34 -9.24 -16.19
N LYS A 122 9.33 -10.44 -16.77
CA LYS A 122 9.92 -10.73 -18.09
C LYS A 122 8.88 -10.54 -19.20
N PRO A 123 9.29 -10.12 -20.40
CA PRO A 123 8.38 -10.06 -21.55
C PRO A 123 7.86 -11.46 -21.92
N ILE A 124 6.60 -11.52 -22.35
CA ILE A 124 5.99 -12.74 -22.88
C ILE A 124 6.28 -12.78 -24.37
N TYR A 125 7.31 -13.53 -24.77
CA TYR A 125 7.67 -13.70 -26.18
C TYR A 125 6.66 -14.57 -26.93
N ASN A 126 6.25 -15.69 -26.32
CA ASN A 126 5.29 -16.64 -26.90
C ASN A 126 3.99 -16.64 -26.10
N LYS A 127 2.90 -16.17 -26.72
CA LYS A 127 1.58 -16.08 -26.04
C LYS A 127 0.85 -17.42 -25.96
N GLY A 128 1.21 -18.41 -26.77
CA GLY A 128 0.51 -19.69 -26.87
C GLY A 128 -0.81 -19.62 -27.62
N HIS A 129 -1.45 -20.77 -27.80
CA HIS A 129 -2.76 -20.90 -28.45
C HIS A 129 -3.89 -20.35 -27.58
N ARG A 130 -5.09 -20.15 -28.15
CA ARG A 130 -6.25 -19.56 -27.44
C ARG A 130 -6.60 -20.30 -26.14
N TRP A 131 -6.49 -21.63 -26.11
CA TRP A 131 -6.81 -22.47 -24.94
C TRP A 131 -5.70 -22.52 -23.89
N ASN A 132 -4.47 -22.13 -24.21
CA ASN A 132 -3.33 -22.09 -23.28
C ASN A 132 -2.58 -20.75 -23.40
N LYS A 133 -3.37 -19.67 -23.40
CA LYS A 133 -2.84 -18.33 -23.62
C LYS A 133 -2.22 -17.78 -22.33
N VAL A 134 -0.98 -17.34 -22.38
CA VAL A 134 -0.35 -16.62 -21.28
C VAL A 134 -0.94 -15.21 -21.20
N ARG A 135 -1.64 -14.93 -20.10
CA ARG A 135 -2.33 -13.65 -19.83
C ARG A 135 -1.48 -12.73 -18.97
N MET A 136 -1.72 -11.43 -19.07
CA MET A 136 -1.07 -10.43 -18.23
C MET A 136 -1.92 -10.19 -16.97
N PRO A 137 -1.34 -10.30 -15.76
CA PRO A 137 -2.07 -10.04 -14.52
C PRO A 137 -2.34 -8.54 -14.34
N VAL A 138 -3.57 -8.20 -13.96
CA VAL A 138 -4.03 -6.84 -13.64
C VAL A 138 -4.71 -6.87 -12.27
N GLY A 139 -4.39 -5.91 -11.41
CA GLY A 139 -4.92 -5.84 -10.04
C GLY A 139 -4.43 -6.97 -9.14
N SER A 140 -5.13 -7.24 -8.04
CA SER A 140 -4.76 -8.28 -7.07
C SER A 140 -5.91 -9.28 -6.83
N PRO A 141 -5.65 -10.60 -6.75
CA PRO A 141 -6.65 -11.58 -6.36
C PRO A 141 -7.14 -11.41 -4.93
N LEU A 142 -6.39 -10.71 -4.07
CA LEU A 142 -6.79 -10.41 -2.69
C LEU A 142 -8.00 -9.47 -2.62
N LEU A 143 -8.25 -8.71 -3.69
CA LEU A 143 -9.36 -7.76 -3.80
C LEU A 143 -10.52 -8.31 -4.66
N LYS A 144 -10.48 -9.59 -5.02
CA LYS A 144 -11.51 -10.21 -5.88
C LYS A 144 -12.90 -10.16 -5.27
N ASP A 145 -12.98 -10.19 -3.93
CA ASP A 145 -14.22 -10.21 -3.16
C ASP A 145 -14.73 -8.80 -2.86
N ASN A 146 -14.12 -7.75 -3.42
CA ASN A 146 -14.63 -6.39 -3.28
C ASN A 146 -16.00 -6.25 -3.95
N VAL A 147 -16.80 -5.32 -3.43
CA VAL A 147 -18.11 -5.02 -3.99
C VAL A 147 -17.95 -4.59 -5.46
N SER A 148 -18.61 -5.32 -6.37
CA SER A 148 -18.76 -4.90 -7.77
C SER A 148 -20.13 -4.28 -7.95
N TYR A 149 -20.15 -3.04 -8.45
CA TYR A 149 -21.38 -2.36 -8.83
C TYR A 149 -21.78 -2.65 -10.28
N SER A 150 -21.00 -3.46 -11.00
CA SER A 150 -21.29 -3.85 -12.37
C SER A 150 -21.80 -5.29 -12.43
N GLY A 151 -22.64 -5.60 -13.43
CA GLY A 151 -23.10 -6.97 -13.68
C GLY A 151 -21.99 -7.94 -14.14
N ARG A 152 -20.75 -7.45 -14.29
CA ARG A 152 -19.59 -8.25 -14.66
C ARG A 152 -18.62 -8.39 -13.48
N PRO A 153 -18.01 -9.56 -13.28
CA PRO A 153 -16.98 -9.72 -12.27
C PRO A 153 -15.69 -8.99 -12.68
N LEU A 154 -14.82 -8.73 -11.69
CA LEU A 154 -13.49 -8.16 -11.92
C LEU A 154 -12.63 -9.13 -12.76
N LEU A 155 -12.13 -8.64 -13.89
CA LEU A 155 -11.19 -9.39 -14.73
C LEU A 155 -9.76 -9.09 -14.29
N LEU A 156 -9.07 -10.10 -13.75
CA LEU A 156 -7.71 -9.96 -13.20
C LEU A 156 -6.59 -10.42 -14.16
N TYR A 157 -6.96 -10.87 -15.36
CA TYR A 157 -6.03 -11.40 -16.37
C TYR A 157 -6.49 -10.98 -17.77
N HIS A 158 -5.63 -10.28 -18.52
CA HIS A 158 -5.91 -9.75 -19.86
C HIS A 158 -5.13 -10.49 -20.95
#